data_AF-A0A261RMI7-F1
#
_entry.id   AF-A0A261RMI7-F1
#
_cell.length_a   1.000
_cell.length_b   1.000
_cell.length_c   1.000
_cell.angle_alpha   90.00
_cell.angle_beta   90.00
_cell.angle_gamma   90.00
#
_symmetry.space_group_name_H-M   'P 1'
#
loop_
_entity.id
_entity.type
_entity.pdbx_description
1 polymer ?
#
loop_
_entity_poly.entity_id
_entity_poly.type
_entity_poly.pdbx_seq_one_letter_code
_entity_poly.pdbx_strand_id
1 'polypeptide(L)'
;MATHVHATRPREAKLFRNNRSQAVRIPVEFELPGDRVLIRREGARLIIEPLTGPRNIVELLAQWRKEEPLGPEDQFPEISDAPLRPEDIL
;
A
#
# COMPACT_ATOMS: atom_id res chain seq x y z
N MET A 1 14.27 12.33 -4.47
CA MET A 1 13.88 13.14 -3.29
C MET A 1 14.42 12.42 -2.07
N ALA A 2 15.54 12.90 -1.51
CA ALA A 2 16.23 12.23 -0.42
C ALA A 2 15.36 12.25 0.85
N THR A 3 15.02 11.07 1.37
CA THR A 3 14.40 10.89 2.68
C THR A 3 15.40 11.31 3.74
N HIS A 4 15.27 12.54 4.25
CA HIS A 4 15.99 12.95 5.44
C HIS A 4 15.55 12.06 6.60
N VAL A 5 16.39 11.11 7.00
CA VAL A 5 16.26 10.40 8.26
C VAL A 5 16.60 11.40 9.37
N HIS A 6 15.61 12.16 9.82
CA HIS A 6 15.76 12.89 11.07
C HIS A 6 15.74 11.85 12.20
N ALA A 7 16.92 11.58 12.76
CA ALA A 7 17.05 10.82 13.99
C ALA A 7 16.46 11.65 15.14
N THR A 8 15.14 11.61 15.29
CA THR A 8 14.42 12.16 16.43
C THR A 8 14.72 11.33 17.67
N ARG A 9 15.10 12.00 18.77
CA ARG A 9 15.34 11.31 20.06
C ARG A 9 14.06 10.58 20.50
N PRO A 10 14.17 9.38 21.09
CA PRO A 10 12.99 8.65 21.60
C PRO A 10 12.21 9.51 22.59
N ARG A 11 10.88 9.43 22.52
CA ARG A 11 9.98 10.11 23.46
C ARG A 11 9.06 9.10 24.12
N GLU A 12 8.88 9.24 25.42
CA GLU A 12 7.89 8.45 26.15
C GLU A 12 6.49 8.89 25.74
N ALA A 13 5.65 7.93 25.34
CA ALA A 13 4.26 8.16 24.96
C ALA A 13 3.34 7.28 25.82
N LYS A 14 2.23 7.86 26.26
CA LYS A 14 1.24 7.14 27.06
C LYS A 14 0.35 6.28 26.18
N LEU A 15 0.25 4.99 26.52
CA LEU A 15 -0.74 4.09 25.93
C LEU A 15 -2.12 4.38 26.49
N PHE A 16 -3.13 4.32 25.62
CA PHE A 16 -4.53 4.49 26.01
C PHE A 16 -5.41 3.49 25.25
N ARG A 17 -6.71 3.50 25.57
CA ARG A 17 -7.71 2.63 24.93
C ARG A 17 -8.58 3.47 23.99
N ASN A 18 -8.76 2.97 22.77
CA ASN A 18 -9.79 3.45 21.83
C ASN A 18 -10.76 2.28 21.60
N ASN A 19 -11.91 2.32 22.28
CA ASN A 19 -12.86 1.21 22.35
C ASN A 19 -12.17 -0.10 22.80
N ARG A 20 -12.20 -1.13 21.94
CA ARG A 20 -11.59 -2.44 22.19
C ARG A 20 -10.11 -2.51 21.80
N SER A 21 -9.52 -1.43 21.29
CA SER A 21 -8.14 -1.38 20.80
C SER A 21 -7.22 -0.58 21.72
N GLN A 22 -5.94 -0.95 21.74
CA GLN A 22 -4.89 -0.12 22.34
C GLN A 22 -4.42 0.91 21.31
N ALA A 23 -4.12 2.12 21.77
CA ALA A 23 -3.69 3.22 20.91
C ALA A 23 -2.55 4.00 21.57
N VAL A 24 -1.74 4.65 20.74
CA VAL A 24 -0.70 5.62 21.12
C VAL A 24 -0.93 6.89 20.31
N ARG A 25 -0.78 8.06 20.94
CA ARG A 25 -0.79 9.33 20.20
C ARG A 25 0.59 9.49 19.61
N ILE A 26 0.68 9.64 18.29
CA ILE A 26 1.93 9.92 17.61
C ILE A 26 2.20 11.44 17.77
N PRO A 27 3.26 11.86 18.48
CA PRO A 27 3.63 13.27 18.55
C PRO A 27 3.96 13.82 17.15
N VAL A 28 3.75 15.12 16.93
CA VAL A 28 3.91 15.76 15.60
C VAL A 28 5.30 15.55 15.02
N GLU A 29 6.34 15.49 15.86
CA GLU A 29 7.71 15.24 15.43
C GLU A 29 7.94 13.82 14.86
N PHE A 30 7.03 12.88 15.10
CA PHE A 30 7.05 11.51 14.57
C PHE A 30 5.90 11.25 13.57
N GLU A 31 5.21 12.29 13.09
CA GLU A 31 4.08 12.15 12.18
C GLU A 31 4.51 11.44 10.88
N LEU A 32 3.76 10.39 10.52
CA LEU A 32 3.99 9.63 9.30
C LEU A 32 3.18 10.23 8.14
N PRO A 33 3.72 10.21 6.91
CA PRO A 33 2.97 10.69 5.76
C PRO A 33 1.79 9.76 5.45
N GLY A 34 0.70 10.34 4.93
CA GLY A 34 -0.49 9.61 4.50
C GLY A 34 -1.48 9.31 5.63
N ASP A 35 -2.47 8.47 5.33
CA ASP A 35 -3.59 8.12 6.22
C ASP A 35 -3.54 6.65 6.70
N ARG A 36 -2.52 5.90 6.32
CA ARG A 36 -2.40 4.46 6.56
C ARG A 36 -1.00 4.04 6.93
N VAL A 37 -0.93 2.99 7.74
CA VAL A 37 0.33 2.40 8.20
C VAL A 37 0.26 0.87 8.19
N LEU A 38 1.39 0.23 7.93
CA LEU A 38 1.63 -1.17 8.23
C LEU A 38 2.17 -1.29 9.65
N ILE A 39 1.66 -2.25 10.42
CA ILE A 39 2.15 -2.54 11.77
C ILE A 39 2.64 -3.98 11.81
N ARG A 40 3.89 -4.18 12.25
CA ARG A 40 4.48 -5.51 12.46
C ARG A 40 5.21 -5.59 13.80
N ARG A 41 5.36 -6.80 14.33
CA ARG A 41 6.02 -7.04 15.62
C ARG A 41 7.36 -7.74 15.41
N GLU A 42 8.40 -7.21 16.03
CA GLU A 42 9.72 -7.83 16.13
C GLU A 42 10.12 -7.95 17.61
N GLY A 43 9.95 -9.15 18.17
CA GLY A 43 10.14 -9.39 19.61
C GLY A 43 9.27 -8.46 20.46
N ALA A 44 9.90 -7.62 21.27
CA ALA A 44 9.22 -6.65 22.13
C ALA A 44 8.86 -5.32 21.43
N ARG A 45 9.23 -5.14 20.15
CA ARG A 45 9.04 -3.89 19.41
C ARG A 45 7.83 -3.98 18.47
N LEU A 46 7.08 -2.89 18.37
CA LEU A 46 6.14 -2.66 17.28
C LEU A 46 6.80 -1.70 16.28
N ILE A 47 6.82 -2.10 15.02
CA ILE A 47 7.33 -1.31 13.91
C ILE A 47 6.14 -0.84 13.10
N ILE A 48 6.07 0.47 12.87
CA ILE A 48 4.99 1.15 12.17
C ILE A 48 5.60 1.87 10.97
N GLU A 49 5.16 1.51 9.78
CA GLU A 49 5.71 2.03 8.51
C GLU A 49 4.56 2.63 7.68
N PRO A 50 4.72 3.78 7.01
CA PRO A 50 3.67 4.37 6.19
C PRO A 50 3.35 3.45 5.01
N LEU A 51 2.06 3.21 4.75
CA LEU A 51 1.65 2.43 3.60
C LEU A 51 1.42 3.37 2.41
N THR A 52 2.28 3.24 1.39
CA THR A 52 2.20 4.05 0.17
C THR A 52 1.46 3.29 -0.95
N GLY A 53 0.89 4.04 -1.90
CA GLY A 53 0.19 3.49 -3.06
C GLY A 53 -1.34 3.46 -2.94
N PRO A 54 -2.04 3.01 -3.99
CA PRO A 54 -3.49 3.05 -4.08
C PRO A 54 -4.18 2.15 -3.03
N ARG A 55 -5.33 2.60 -2.51
CA ARG A 55 -6.11 1.90 -1.49
C ARG A 55 -6.96 0.77 -2.04
N ASN A 56 -7.34 0.88 -3.30
CA ASN A 56 -8.31 0.01 -3.95
C ASN A 56 -8.08 0.04 -5.46
N ILE A 57 -8.81 -0.83 -6.17
CA ILE A 57 -8.70 -0.93 -7.63
C ILE A 57 -9.05 0.39 -8.34
N VAL A 58 -9.96 1.20 -7.80
CA VAL A 58 -10.35 2.48 -8.41
C VAL A 58 -9.19 3.48 -8.39
N GLU A 59 -8.50 3.60 -7.26
CA GLU A 59 -7.31 4.46 -7.14
C GLU A 59 -6.16 3.95 -8.00
N LEU A 60 -5.97 2.64 -8.07
CA LEU A 60 -4.96 2.02 -8.94
C LEU A 60 -5.23 2.34 -10.41
N LEU A 61 -6.47 2.15 -10.86
CA LEU A 61 -6.87 2.48 -12.23
C LEU A 61 -6.74 3.98 -12.52
N ALA A 62 -7.06 4.84 -11.55
CA ALA A 62 -6.88 6.29 -11.70
C ALA A 62 -5.41 6.69 -11.78
N GLN A 63 -4.52 5.94 -11.13
CA GLN A 63 -3.08 6.10 -11.26
C GLN A 63 -2.60 5.66 -12.64
N TRP A 64 -2.95 4.44 -13.08
CA TRP A 64 -2.58 3.92 -14.40
C TRP A 64 -3.08 4.78 -15.56
N ARG A 65 -4.24 5.42 -15.42
CA ARG A 65 -4.73 6.39 -16.42
C ARG A 65 -3.83 7.63 -16.61
N LYS A 66 -2.95 7.93 -15.66
CA LYS A 66 -1.99 9.04 -15.73
C LYS A 66 -0.61 8.60 -16.21
N GLU A 67 -0.37 7.30 -16.28
CA GLU A 67 0.88 6.72 -16.75
C GLU A 67 0.88 6.71 -18.29
N GLU A 68 2.07 6.67 -18.88
CA GLU A 68 2.20 6.57 -20.34
C GLU A 68 1.63 5.21 -20.80
N PRO A 69 0.89 5.16 -21.92
CA PRO A 69 0.46 3.90 -22.49
C PRO A 69 1.65 2.95 -22.71
N LEU A 70 1.40 1.66 -22.53
CA LEU A 70 2.38 0.62 -22.76
C LEU A 70 2.89 0.63 -24.20
N GLY A 71 4.17 0.31 -24.37
CA GLY A 71 4.84 0.36 -25.67
C GLY A 71 4.47 -0.82 -26.58
N PRO A 72 4.91 -0.81 -27.85
CA PRO A 72 4.73 -1.93 -28.78
C PRO A 72 5.27 -3.27 -28.24
N GLU A 73 6.29 -3.24 -27.39
CA GLU A 73 6.91 -4.41 -26.76
C GLU A 73 6.00 -5.11 -25.74
N ASP A 74 5.04 -4.38 -25.17
CA ASP A 74 4.08 -4.88 -24.19
C ASP A 74 2.76 -5.33 -24.85
N GLN A 75 2.65 -5.19 -26.17
CA GLN A 75 1.44 -5.61 -26.87
C GLN A 75 1.29 -7.13 -26.84
N PHE A 76 0.08 -7.58 -26.55
CA PHE A 76 -0.27 -8.99 -26.67
C PHE A 76 -0.08 -9.46 -28.12
N PRO A 77 0.35 -10.71 -28.34
CA PRO A 77 0.37 -11.28 -29.68
C PRO A 77 -1.03 -11.29 -30.28
N GLU A 78 -1.12 -11.36 -31.61
CA GLU A 78 -2.40 -11.59 -32.28
C GLU A 78 -2.98 -12.93 -31.83
N ILE A 79 -4.15 -12.89 -31.19
CA ILE A 79 -4.90 -14.08 -30.79
C ILE A 79 -6.03 -14.26 -31.82
N SER A 80 -6.03 -15.42 -32.49
CA SER A 80 -7.10 -15.78 -33.41
C SER A 80 -8.41 -15.99 -32.64
N ASP A 81 -9.47 -15.28 -33.04
CA ASP A 81 -10.82 -15.44 -32.50
C ASP A 81 -11.48 -16.68 -33.14
N ALA A 82 -10.98 -17.85 -32.74
CA ALA A 82 -11.51 -19.12 -33.20
C ALA A 82 -12.87 -19.37 -32.53
N PRO A 83 -13.85 -19.93 -33.26
CA PRO A 83 -15.13 -20.30 -32.66
C PRO A 83 -14.91 -21.26 -31.49
N LEU A 84 -15.75 -21.14 -30.46
CA LEU A 84 -15.76 -22.07 -29.34
C LEU A 84 -15.83 -23.51 -29.86
N ARG A 85 -14.93 -24.37 -29.39
CA ARG A 85 -15.01 -25.79 -29.67
C ARG A 85 -16.12 -26.38 -28.80
N PRO A 86 -16.99 -27.27 -29.32
CA PRO A 86 -17.90 -28.02 -28.49
C PRO A 86 -17.10 -28.76 -27.41
N GLU A 87 -17.46 -28.54 -26.15
CA GLU A 87 -16.94 -29.31 -25.03
C GLU A 87 -18.01 -30.30 -24.60
N ASP A 88 -17.65 -31.57 -24.48
CA ASP A 88 -18.52 -32.58 -23.88
C ASP A 88 -18.54 -32.34 -22.36
N ILE A 89 -19.49 -31.50 -21.91
CA ILE A 89 -19.76 -31.31 -20.49
C ILE A 89 -20.58 -32.52 -20.02
N LEU A 90 -19.96 -33.39 -19.21
CA LEU A 90 -20.57 -34.57 -18.58
C LEU A 90 -21.67 -34.20 -17.56
#